data_AF-A0A7W1A2N4-F1
#
_entry.id   AF-A0A7W1A2N4-F1
#
_cell.length_a   1.000
_cell.length_b   1.000
_cell.length_c   1.000
_cell.angle_alpha   90.00
_cell.angle_beta   90.00
_cell.angle_gamma   90.00
#
_symmetry.space_group_name_H-M   'P 1'
#
loop_
_entity.id
_entity.type
_entity.pdbx_description
1 polymer ?
#
loop_
_entity_poly.entity_id
_entity_poly.type
_entity_poly.pdbx_seq_one_letter_code
_entity_poly.pdbx_strand_id
1 'polypeptide(L)'
;MPLPYPHRATFLASTLHVPAELEGTRTYVARLLSLLVYDHLVRHRMVTLGDHDDERLIDEQGRLLDALHPAVEDSVDWFFRVSRRHEVLWFDLSLDPRRPQSPTLCSRRPLGPVDQWRSSPELALSQQLGQCLAQWMSARRLPAVNAFPDFTLDDLRIAADRLSKLDGMFQQGVAIAQLSGGLTAPPQRLAIPFLRVLAE
;
A
#
# COMPACT_ATOMS: atom_id res chain seq x y z
N MET A 1 9.35 25.53 11.22
CA MET A 1 8.98 25.00 12.56
C MET A 1 8.36 23.62 12.36
N PRO A 2 8.78 22.59 13.11
CA PRO A 2 8.07 21.31 13.11
C PRO A 2 6.61 21.54 13.55
N LEU A 3 5.68 20.77 12.99
CA LEU A 3 4.27 20.77 13.42
C LEU A 3 4.19 20.49 14.93
N PRO A 4 3.34 21.21 15.68
CA PRO A 4 3.24 21.07 17.14
C PRO A 4 2.61 19.76 17.61
N TYR A 5 2.12 18.91 16.69
CA TYR A 5 1.45 17.64 16.97
C TYR A 5 1.79 16.59 15.89
N PRO A 6 1.67 15.28 16.20
CA PRO A 6 1.86 14.22 15.22
C PRO A 6 0.86 14.34 14.07
N HIS A 7 1.35 14.18 12.84
CA HIS A 7 0.53 14.14 11.63
C HIS A 7 -0.11 12.77 11.48
N ARG A 8 -1.39 12.66 11.84
CA ARG A 8 -2.16 11.42 11.80
C ARG A 8 -2.62 11.16 10.38
N ALA A 9 -2.02 10.17 9.74
CA ALA A 9 -2.36 9.75 8.39
C ALA A 9 -2.91 8.31 8.42
N THR A 10 -3.53 7.90 7.33
CA THR A 10 -3.91 6.51 7.03
C THR A 10 -3.87 6.32 5.53
N PHE A 11 -3.76 5.07 5.08
CA PHE A 11 -3.79 4.74 3.66
C PHE A 11 -5.05 3.94 3.34
N LEU A 12 -5.75 4.31 2.27
CA LEU A 12 -6.68 3.38 1.62
C LEU A 12 -5.88 2.30 0.90
N ALA A 13 -6.57 1.23 0.50
CA ALA A 13 -6.01 0.34 -0.51
C ALA A 13 -5.59 1.16 -1.74
N SER A 14 -4.43 0.82 -2.29
CA SER A 14 -3.97 1.48 -3.50
C SER A 14 -4.91 1.16 -4.66
N THR A 15 -5.22 2.17 -5.47
CA THR A 15 -5.96 1.97 -6.71
C THR A 15 -5.01 1.32 -7.71
N LEU A 16 -5.30 0.06 -8.03
CA LEU A 16 -4.48 -0.76 -8.93
C LEU A 16 -5.16 -0.92 -10.29
N HIS A 17 -4.50 -0.46 -11.34
CA HIS A 17 -4.85 -0.80 -12.71
C HIS A 17 -4.07 -2.04 -13.13
N VAL A 18 -4.69 -3.21 -13.02
CA VAL A 18 -4.09 -4.50 -13.40
C VAL A 18 -4.64 -4.97 -14.75
N PRO A 19 -3.85 -5.68 -15.57
CA PRO A 19 -4.36 -6.38 -16.72
C PRO A 19 -5.16 -7.62 -16.24
N ALA A 20 -6.09 -8.12 -17.07
CA ALA A 20 -7.04 -9.16 -16.68
C ALA A 20 -6.36 -10.44 -16.16
N GLU A 21 -5.17 -10.76 -16.65
CA GLU A 21 -4.40 -11.94 -16.24
C GLU A 21 -3.88 -11.84 -14.79
N LEU A 22 -3.87 -10.64 -14.20
CA LEU A 22 -3.42 -10.38 -12.83
C LEU A 22 -4.56 -10.02 -11.87
N GLU A 23 -5.82 -10.06 -12.30
CA GLU A 23 -6.94 -9.68 -11.42
C GLU A 23 -6.98 -10.58 -10.16
N GLY A 24 -6.70 -11.88 -10.32
CA GLY A 24 -6.65 -12.84 -9.21
C GLY A 24 -5.54 -12.58 -8.18
N THR A 25 -4.54 -11.76 -8.51
CA THR A 25 -3.45 -11.39 -7.58
C THR A 25 -3.52 -9.94 -7.10
N ARG A 26 -4.53 -9.18 -7.56
CA ARG A 26 -4.67 -7.74 -7.28
C ARG A 26 -4.68 -7.42 -5.78
N THR A 27 -5.43 -8.18 -4.99
CA THR A 27 -5.55 -7.97 -3.53
C THR A 27 -4.20 -8.20 -2.82
N TYR A 28 -3.47 -9.23 -3.20
CA TYR A 28 -2.13 -9.50 -2.67
C TYR A 28 -1.15 -8.38 -2.99
N VAL A 29 -1.19 -7.83 -4.21
CA VAL A 29 -0.34 -6.68 -4.55
C VAL A 29 -0.70 -5.45 -3.70
N ALA A 30 -1.98 -5.17 -3.51
CA ALA A 30 -2.42 -4.05 -2.69
C ALA A 30 -1.94 -4.20 -1.22
N ARG A 31 -2.06 -5.41 -0.65
CA ARG A 31 -1.57 -5.71 0.70
C ARG A 31 -0.04 -5.59 0.81
N LEU A 32 0.71 -6.11 -0.16
CA LEU A 32 2.17 -5.98 -0.21
C LEU A 32 2.60 -4.49 -0.22
N LEU A 33 1.94 -3.66 -1.04
CA LEU A 33 2.19 -2.23 -1.10
C LEU A 33 1.85 -1.53 0.21
N SER A 34 0.71 -1.88 0.82
CA SER A 34 0.31 -1.34 2.12
C SER A 34 1.34 -1.65 3.21
N LEU A 35 1.83 -2.89 3.27
CA LEU A 35 2.89 -3.28 4.21
C LEU A 35 4.20 -2.54 3.97
N LEU A 36 4.62 -2.42 2.70
CA LEU A 36 5.82 -1.67 2.34
C LEU A 36 5.75 -0.23 2.84
N VAL A 37 4.62 0.45 2.60
CA VAL A 37 4.41 1.84 3.01
C VAL A 37 4.32 1.95 4.53
N TYR A 38 3.62 1.02 5.19
CA TYR A 38 3.51 0.98 6.64
C TYR A 38 4.88 0.82 7.30
N ASP A 39 5.65 -0.21 6.94
CA ASP A 39 6.98 -0.46 7.52
C ASP A 39 7.95 0.70 7.27
N HIS A 40 7.80 1.37 6.12
CA HIS A 40 8.59 2.55 5.77
C HIS A 40 8.30 3.77 6.66
N LEU A 41 7.06 3.94 7.10
CA LEU A 41 6.60 5.12 7.83
C LEU A 41 6.38 4.88 9.34
N VAL A 42 6.29 3.63 9.81
CA VAL A 42 5.95 3.30 11.21
C VAL A 42 6.96 3.87 12.21
N ARG A 43 8.22 4.05 11.78
CA ARG A 43 9.28 4.65 12.61
C ARG A 43 9.41 6.16 12.43
N HIS A 44 8.55 6.79 11.65
CA HIS A 44 8.61 8.22 11.40
C HIS A 44 8.25 9.03 12.65
N ARG A 45 9.18 9.88 13.12
CA ARG A 45 9.06 10.63 14.38
C ARG A 45 7.84 11.55 14.54
N MET A 46 7.17 11.90 13.45
CA MET A 46 6.05 12.85 13.42
C MET A 46 4.82 12.36 12.64
N VAL A 47 4.85 11.15 12.06
CA VAL A 47 3.70 10.62 11.30
C VAL A 47 3.17 9.45 12.10
N THR A 48 1.86 9.42 12.29
CA THR A 48 1.19 8.33 12.99
C THR A 48 0.21 7.68 12.03
N LEU A 49 0.41 6.40 11.75
CA LEU A 49 -0.46 5.60 10.89
C LEU A 49 -1.57 4.90 11.71
N GLY A 50 -2.56 4.30 11.04
CA GLY A 50 -3.36 3.26 11.67
C GLY A 50 -2.52 2.03 11.94
N ASP A 51 -2.98 1.16 12.84
CA ASP A 51 -2.40 -0.18 12.88
C ASP A 51 -2.76 -0.85 11.56
N HIS A 52 -1.77 -1.46 10.91
CA HIS A 52 -1.97 -2.14 9.65
C HIS A 52 -2.96 -3.29 9.78
N ASP A 53 -2.96 -4.00 10.91
CA ASP A 53 -3.87 -5.14 11.13
C ASP A 53 -5.32 -4.68 11.39
N ASP A 54 -5.52 -3.41 11.77
CA ASP A 54 -6.85 -2.80 11.92
C ASP A 54 -7.35 -2.18 10.59
N GLU A 55 -6.46 -1.93 9.63
CA GLU A 55 -6.79 -1.30 8.35
C GLU A 55 -7.37 -2.35 7.39
N ARG A 56 -8.71 -2.36 7.25
CA ARG A 56 -9.40 -3.17 6.24
C ARG A 56 -9.04 -2.68 4.84
N LEU A 57 -8.39 -3.54 4.05
CA LEU A 57 -8.04 -3.27 2.66
C LEU A 57 -9.05 -3.83 1.65
N ILE A 58 -9.88 -4.78 2.08
CA ILE A 58 -10.94 -5.40 1.28
C ILE A 58 -12.28 -5.35 2.02
N ASP A 59 -13.37 -5.35 1.25
CA ASP A 59 -14.71 -5.56 1.76
C ASP A 59 -15.02 -7.05 2.00
N GLU A 60 -16.23 -7.34 2.48
CA GLU A 60 -16.71 -8.71 2.74
C GLU A 60 -16.86 -9.54 1.46
N GLN A 61 -16.84 -8.90 0.29
CA GLN A 61 -16.92 -9.52 -1.03
C GLN A 61 -15.53 -9.68 -1.68
N GLY A 62 -14.45 -9.31 -0.97
CA GLY A 62 -13.07 -9.40 -1.45
C GLY A 62 -12.66 -8.29 -2.41
N ARG A 63 -13.47 -7.24 -2.57
CA ARG A 63 -13.14 -6.06 -3.39
C ARG A 63 -12.26 -5.10 -2.59
N LEU A 64 -11.27 -4.51 -3.25
CA LEU A 64 -10.43 -3.48 -2.62
C LEU A 64 -11.24 -2.27 -2.18
N LEU A 65 -11.02 -1.83 -0.94
CA LEU A 65 -11.48 -0.56 -0.38
C LEU A 65 -10.57 0.59 -0.88
N ASP A 66 -10.42 0.69 -2.19
CA ASP A 66 -9.61 1.71 -2.87
C ASP A 66 -10.44 2.97 -3.20
N ALA A 67 -9.82 3.95 -3.85
CA ALA A 67 -10.49 5.21 -4.19
C ALA A 67 -11.63 5.06 -5.22
N LEU A 68 -11.76 3.90 -5.88
CA LEU A 68 -12.82 3.57 -6.83
C LEU A 68 -13.93 2.72 -6.18
N HIS A 69 -13.84 2.45 -4.88
CA HIS A 69 -14.84 1.71 -4.14
C HIS A 69 -16.15 2.52 -4.04
N PRO A 70 -17.35 1.93 -4.26
CA PRO A 70 -18.62 2.66 -4.19
C PRO A 70 -18.87 3.32 -2.82
N ALA A 71 -18.37 2.70 -1.76
CA ALA A 71 -18.47 3.21 -0.38
C ALA A 71 -17.22 4.01 0.07
N VAL A 72 -16.36 4.47 -0.85
CA VAL A 72 -15.13 5.19 -0.49
C VAL A 72 -15.40 6.43 0.37
N GLU A 73 -16.48 7.16 0.07
CA GLU A 73 -16.83 8.38 0.81
C GLU A 73 -17.18 8.07 2.27
N ASP A 74 -17.88 6.96 2.53
CA ASP A 74 -18.21 6.52 3.89
C ASP A 74 -16.94 6.13 4.66
N SER A 75 -16.02 5.39 4.01
CA SER A 75 -14.72 5.03 4.61
C SER A 75 -13.89 6.27 4.93
N VAL A 76 -13.80 7.22 3.99
CA VAL A 76 -13.06 8.49 4.18
C VAL A 76 -13.68 9.33 5.30
N ASP A 77 -15.01 9.45 5.35
CA ASP A 77 -15.70 10.18 6.42
C ASP A 77 -15.45 9.52 7.79
N TRP A 78 -15.50 8.18 7.85
CA TRP A 78 -15.17 7.44 9.06
C TRP A 78 -13.73 7.69 9.52
N PHE A 79 -12.76 7.71 8.60
CA PHE A 79 -11.37 8.01 8.95
C PHE A 79 -11.20 9.40 9.57
N PHE A 80 -11.92 10.39 9.07
CA PHE A 80 -11.86 11.76 9.60
C PHE A 80 -12.64 11.92 10.90
N ARG A 81 -13.87 11.39 11.00
CA ARG A 81 -14.74 11.62 12.16
C ARG A 81 -14.45 10.68 13.33
N VAL A 82 -14.25 9.40 13.04
CA VAL A 82 -14.12 8.36 14.07
C VAL A 82 -12.65 8.11 14.38
N SER A 83 -11.85 7.82 13.36
CA SER A 83 -10.40 7.60 13.54
C SER A 83 -9.61 8.90 13.72
N ARG A 84 -10.23 10.07 13.51
CA ARG A 84 -9.62 11.40 13.71
C ARG A 84 -8.30 11.54 12.95
N ARG A 85 -8.24 11.02 11.73
CA ARG A 85 -7.11 11.21 10.82
C ARG A 85 -7.10 12.65 10.33
N HIS A 86 -5.91 13.20 10.11
CA HIS A 86 -5.75 14.50 9.47
C HIS A 86 -5.77 14.38 7.95
N GLU A 87 -5.42 13.20 7.44
CA GLU A 87 -5.21 12.97 6.01
C GLU A 87 -5.40 11.50 5.67
N VAL A 88 -6.10 11.23 4.57
CA VAL A 88 -6.27 9.91 3.96
C VAL A 88 -5.49 9.89 2.66
N LEU A 89 -4.60 8.92 2.49
CA LEU A 89 -3.71 8.80 1.34
C LEU A 89 -3.99 7.52 0.56
N TRP A 90 -3.64 7.49 -0.71
CA TRP A 90 -3.58 6.27 -1.50
C TRP A 90 -2.66 6.45 -2.70
N PHE A 91 -2.09 5.35 -3.17
CA PHE A 91 -1.42 5.36 -4.46
C PHE A 91 -2.40 4.99 -5.57
N ASP A 92 -2.30 5.69 -6.69
CA ASP A 92 -2.85 5.29 -7.98
C ASP A 92 -1.66 4.80 -8.83
N LEU A 93 -1.68 3.52 -9.19
CA LEU A 93 -0.61 2.90 -9.95
C LEU A 93 -1.15 1.90 -10.99
N SER A 94 -0.43 1.83 -12.12
CA SER A 94 -0.69 0.85 -13.16
C SER A 94 0.33 -0.27 -13.14
N LEU A 95 -0.17 -1.50 -13.14
CA LEU A 95 0.60 -2.72 -13.34
C LEU A 95 0.41 -3.29 -14.75
N ASP A 96 -0.41 -2.62 -15.57
CA ASP A 96 -0.62 -2.96 -16.96
C ASP A 96 0.53 -2.39 -17.80
N PRO A 97 1.41 -3.24 -18.38
CA PRO A 97 2.50 -2.76 -19.23
C PRO A 97 1.99 -2.07 -20.51
N ARG A 98 0.73 -2.30 -20.90
CA ARG A 98 0.09 -1.61 -22.04
C ARG A 98 -0.38 -0.20 -21.68
N ARG A 99 -0.46 0.11 -20.38
CA ARG A 99 -0.85 1.42 -19.84
C ARG A 99 0.19 1.86 -18.80
N PRO A 100 1.45 2.09 -19.20
CA PRO A 100 2.48 2.50 -18.26
C PRO A 100 2.10 3.86 -17.68
N GLN A 101 1.96 3.92 -16.36
CA GLN A 101 1.65 5.12 -15.63
C GLN A 101 2.52 5.20 -14.39
N SER A 102 3.22 6.32 -14.23
CA SER A 102 3.96 6.60 -13.02
C SER A 102 3.02 6.68 -11.82
N PRO A 103 3.37 6.05 -10.68
CA PRO A 103 2.59 6.14 -9.46
C PRO A 103 2.28 7.59 -9.09
N THR A 104 1.03 7.82 -8.69
CA THR A 104 0.58 9.08 -8.14
C THR A 104 0.16 8.84 -6.70
N LEU A 105 0.73 9.60 -5.77
CA LEU A 105 0.21 9.65 -4.41
C LEU A 105 -0.90 10.69 -4.37
N CYS A 106 -2.10 10.25 -4.04
CA CYS A 106 -3.26 11.08 -3.81
C CYS A 106 -3.44 11.29 -2.30
N SER A 107 -3.88 12.47 -1.92
CA SER A 107 -4.13 12.81 -0.53
C SER A 107 -5.35 13.67 -0.38
N ARG A 108 -6.22 13.25 0.52
CA ARG A 108 -7.43 13.96 0.88
C ARG A 108 -7.35 14.44 2.32
N ARG A 109 -7.64 15.72 2.51
CA ARG A 109 -7.87 16.34 3.81
C ARG A 109 -9.39 16.45 4.05
N PRO A 110 -9.86 16.66 5.29
CA PRO A 110 -11.28 16.79 5.58
C PRO A 110 -11.99 17.88 4.77
N LEU A 111 -11.26 18.94 4.44
CA LEU A 111 -11.73 20.06 3.62
C LEU A 111 -10.75 20.29 2.48
N GLY A 112 -11.28 20.59 1.30
CA GLY A 112 -10.51 20.98 0.13
C GLY A 112 -10.38 19.88 -0.93
N PRO A 113 -9.66 20.18 -2.03
CA PRO A 113 -9.46 19.24 -3.11
C PRO A 113 -8.51 18.10 -2.71
N VAL A 114 -8.49 17.06 -3.53
CA VAL A 114 -7.47 16.00 -3.45
C VAL A 114 -6.15 16.55 -4.00
N ASP A 115 -5.11 16.56 -3.16
CA ASP A 115 -3.74 16.87 -3.56
C ASP A 115 -3.14 15.64 -4.28
N GLN A 116 -2.30 15.86 -5.28
CA GLN A 116 -1.65 14.80 -6.06
C GLN A 116 -0.15 15.07 -6.21
N TRP A 117 0.69 14.07 -5.96
CA TRP A 117 2.13 14.11 -6.24
C TRP A 117 2.50 12.96 -7.17
N ARG A 118 3.13 13.31 -8.28
CA ARG A 118 3.55 12.35 -9.32
C ARG A 118 5.05 12.15 -9.25
N SER A 119 5.48 10.93 -9.52
CA SER A 119 6.90 10.64 -9.68
C SER A 119 7.38 10.85 -11.11
N SER A 120 8.69 10.97 -11.30
CA SER A 120 9.31 10.87 -12.62
C SER A 120 9.13 9.46 -13.20
N PRO A 121 8.75 9.32 -14.48
CA PRO A 121 8.65 8.02 -15.15
C PRO A 121 10.00 7.32 -15.33
N GLU A 122 11.11 8.05 -15.25
CA GLU A 122 12.45 7.52 -15.47
C GLU A 122 13.00 6.72 -14.27
N LEU A 123 12.37 6.86 -13.10
CA LEU A 123 12.78 6.19 -11.87
C LEU A 123 12.22 4.77 -11.79
N ALA A 124 12.91 3.89 -11.06
CA ALA A 124 12.37 2.58 -10.70
C ALA A 124 11.17 2.70 -9.74
N LEU A 125 10.30 1.68 -9.68
CA LEU A 125 9.05 1.73 -8.91
C LEU A 125 9.24 2.13 -7.43
N SER A 126 10.18 1.50 -6.73
CA SER A 126 10.51 1.83 -5.32
C SER A 126 10.93 3.30 -5.15
N GLN A 127 11.71 3.82 -6.09
CA GLN A 127 12.13 5.23 -6.12
C GLN A 127 10.98 6.16 -6.48
N GLN A 128 10.08 5.75 -7.37
CA GLN A 128 8.86 6.50 -7.71
C GLN A 128 7.96 6.67 -6.49
N LEU A 129 7.66 5.59 -5.77
CA LEU A 129 6.87 5.63 -4.53
C LEU A 129 7.54 6.51 -3.47
N GLY A 130 8.85 6.35 -3.29
CA GLY A 130 9.65 7.17 -2.38
C GLY A 130 9.62 8.66 -2.75
N GLN A 131 9.70 8.99 -4.03
CA GLN A 131 9.63 10.36 -4.51
C GLN A 131 8.25 10.99 -4.24
N CYS A 132 7.16 10.26 -4.44
CA CYS A 132 5.82 10.73 -4.12
C CYS A 132 5.65 11.01 -2.62
N LEU A 133 6.12 10.10 -1.75
CA LEU A 133 6.09 10.32 -0.30
C LEU A 133 6.96 11.52 0.09
N ALA A 134 8.17 11.65 -0.47
CA ALA A 134 9.07 12.77 -0.19
C ALA A 134 8.45 14.12 -0.54
N GLN A 135 7.73 14.19 -1.66
CA GLN A 135 6.98 15.39 -2.06
C GLN A 135 5.85 15.72 -1.09
N TRP A 136 5.06 14.72 -0.69
CA TRP A 136 4.01 14.90 0.33
C TRP A 136 4.60 15.36 1.67
N MET A 137 5.65 14.70 2.17
CA MET A 137 6.33 15.08 3.40
C MET A 137 6.86 16.52 3.33
N SER A 138 7.49 16.90 2.23
CA SER A 138 7.95 18.28 2.00
C SER A 138 6.79 19.28 2.02
N ALA A 139 5.69 18.97 1.32
CA ALA A 139 4.49 19.81 1.29
C ALA A 139 3.83 19.97 2.67
N ARG A 140 3.97 18.97 3.55
CA ARG A 140 3.50 18.99 4.95
C ARG A 140 4.56 19.46 5.94
N ARG A 141 5.76 19.84 5.47
CA ARG A 141 6.92 20.23 6.29
C ARG A 141 7.30 19.16 7.32
N LEU A 142 7.14 17.90 6.93
CA LEU A 142 7.51 16.73 7.71
C LEU A 142 9.00 16.41 7.50
N PRO A 143 9.67 15.84 8.51
CA PRO A 143 10.99 15.26 8.36
C PRO A 143 11.07 14.25 7.21
N ALA A 144 12.22 14.14 6.56
CA ALA A 144 12.44 13.09 5.58
C ALA A 144 12.57 11.71 6.24
N VAL A 145 12.29 10.66 5.45
CA VAL A 145 12.56 9.25 5.77
C VAL A 145 13.66 8.71 4.89
N ASN A 146 14.19 7.55 5.28
CA ASN A 146 15.13 6.80 4.45
C ASN A 146 14.46 6.40 3.13
N ALA A 147 15.26 6.05 2.12
CA ALA A 147 14.71 5.51 0.87
C ALA A 147 14.03 4.15 1.11
N PHE A 148 13.09 3.79 0.21
CA PHE A 148 12.58 2.42 0.17
C PHE A 148 13.71 1.42 -0.13
N PRO A 149 13.56 0.15 0.27
CA PRO A 149 14.34 -0.93 -0.31
C PRO A 149 14.19 -0.92 -1.84
N ASP A 150 15.26 -1.26 -2.56
CA ASP A 150 15.23 -1.34 -4.01
C ASP A 150 14.42 -2.55 -4.48
N PHE A 151 13.18 -2.33 -4.90
CA PHE A 151 12.32 -3.33 -5.53
C PHE A 151 11.72 -2.84 -6.86
N THR A 152 11.27 -3.80 -7.66
CA THR A 152 10.65 -3.63 -8.97
C THR A 152 9.18 -4.07 -8.95
N LEU A 153 8.46 -3.78 -10.04
CA LEU A 153 7.11 -4.30 -10.21
C LEU A 153 7.08 -5.83 -10.31
N ASP A 154 8.07 -6.44 -10.96
CA ASP A 154 8.15 -7.89 -11.08
C ASP A 154 8.35 -8.57 -9.72
N ASP A 155 9.09 -7.93 -8.80
CA ASP A 155 9.23 -8.43 -7.43
C ASP A 155 7.86 -8.50 -6.72
N LEU A 156 7.01 -7.48 -6.88
CA LEU A 156 5.65 -7.47 -6.34
C LEU A 156 4.77 -8.54 -6.99
N ARG A 157 4.85 -8.70 -8.32
CA ARG A 157 4.06 -9.71 -9.06
C ARG A 157 4.42 -11.12 -8.63
N ILE A 158 5.72 -11.43 -8.52
CA ILE A 158 6.22 -12.74 -8.09
C ILE A 158 5.79 -13.00 -6.65
N ALA A 159 5.90 -12.02 -5.77
CA ALA A 159 5.46 -12.14 -4.38
C ALA A 159 3.94 -12.39 -4.30
N ALA A 160 3.14 -11.65 -5.07
CA ALA A 160 1.68 -11.80 -5.09
C ALA A 160 1.22 -13.15 -5.64
N ASP A 161 1.85 -13.66 -6.71
CA ASP A 161 1.57 -15.00 -7.24
C ASP A 161 1.89 -16.10 -6.21
N ARG A 162 3.01 -15.94 -5.48
CA ARG A 162 3.35 -16.86 -4.39
C ARG A 162 2.33 -16.81 -3.26
N LEU A 163 1.86 -15.63 -2.87
CA LEU A 163 0.82 -15.48 -1.85
C LEU A 163 -0.51 -16.11 -2.28
N SER A 164 -0.93 -15.89 -3.52
CA SER A 164 -2.14 -16.50 -4.07
C SER A 164 -2.08 -18.03 -4.04
N LYS A 165 -0.93 -18.62 -4.39
CA LYS A 165 -0.72 -20.07 -4.28
C LYS A 165 -0.77 -20.56 -2.84
N LEU A 166 -0.11 -19.84 -1.93
CA LEU A 166 -0.10 -20.17 -0.50
C LEU A 166 -1.51 -20.14 0.09
N ASP A 167 -2.28 -19.09 -0.18
CA ASP A 167 -3.66 -18.97 0.26
C ASP A 167 -4.51 -20.14 -0.27
N GLY A 168 -4.41 -20.44 -1.57
CA GLY A 168 -5.10 -21.60 -2.16
C GLY A 168 -4.76 -22.94 -1.48
N MET A 169 -3.52 -23.13 -1.03
CA MET A 169 -3.09 -24.31 -0.28
C MET A 169 -3.65 -24.31 1.16
N PHE A 170 -3.70 -23.15 1.82
CA PHE A 170 -4.29 -23.02 3.15
C PHE A 170 -5.80 -23.26 3.15
N GLN A 171 -6.51 -22.77 2.14
CA GLN A 171 -7.94 -23.07 1.94
C GLN A 171 -8.20 -24.58 1.74
N GLN A 172 -7.20 -25.32 1.24
CA GLN A 172 -7.24 -26.78 1.11
C GLN A 172 -6.80 -27.53 2.38
N GLY A 173 -6.48 -26.82 3.46
CA GLY A 173 -6.07 -27.40 4.75
C GLY A 173 -4.61 -27.83 4.82
N VAL A 174 -3.76 -27.40 3.87
CA VAL A 174 -2.32 -27.68 3.92
C VAL A 174 -1.68 -26.88 5.05
N ALA A 175 -0.95 -27.54 5.95
CA ALA A 175 -0.29 -26.86 7.06
C ALA A 175 1.01 -26.16 6.61
N ILE A 176 1.40 -25.05 7.24
CA ILE A 176 2.66 -24.34 6.95
C ILE A 176 3.88 -25.27 6.96
N ALA A 177 3.92 -26.22 7.90
CA ALA A 177 5.02 -27.18 8.03
C ALA A 177 5.16 -28.14 6.82
N GLN A 178 4.14 -28.24 5.97
CA GLN A 178 4.13 -29.08 4.78
C GLN A 178 4.54 -28.31 3.51
N LEU A 179 4.69 -26.99 3.60
CA LEU A 179 5.05 -26.13 2.47
C LEU A 179 6.55 -26.18 2.18
N SER A 180 6.91 -26.04 0.90
CA SER A 180 8.30 -25.93 0.50
C SER A 180 8.90 -24.59 0.96
N GLY A 181 10.16 -24.60 1.40
CA GLY A 181 10.85 -23.39 1.88
C GLY A 181 10.93 -22.27 0.84
N GLY A 182 10.93 -22.61 -0.46
CA GLY A 182 10.90 -21.61 -1.54
C GLY A 182 9.58 -20.83 -1.62
N LEU A 183 8.45 -21.40 -1.16
CA LEU A 183 7.15 -20.72 -1.14
C LEU A 183 7.01 -19.81 0.07
N THR A 184 7.60 -20.17 1.21
CA THR A 184 7.51 -19.39 2.46
C THR A 184 8.67 -18.41 2.67
N ALA A 185 9.76 -18.52 1.92
CA ALA A 185 10.93 -17.64 2.04
C ALA A 185 10.57 -16.16 1.76
N PRO A 186 11.03 -15.20 2.58
CA PRO A 186 10.74 -13.79 2.32
C PRO A 186 11.28 -13.35 0.94
N PRO A 187 10.54 -12.52 0.19
CA PRO A 187 11.05 -11.91 -1.04
C PRO A 187 12.27 -11.06 -0.70
N GLN A 188 13.41 -11.36 -1.32
CA GLN A 188 14.70 -10.78 -0.96
C GLN A 188 14.72 -9.24 -1.02
N ARG A 189 13.94 -8.66 -1.94
CA ARG A 189 13.94 -7.21 -2.23
C ARG A 189 12.84 -6.41 -1.54
N LEU A 190 11.76 -7.06 -1.09
CA LEU A 190 10.63 -6.36 -0.48
C LEU A 190 10.85 -6.06 1.01
N ALA A 191 11.75 -6.77 1.69
CA ALA A 191 12.14 -6.51 3.09
C ALA A 191 10.96 -6.33 4.07
N ILE A 192 9.85 -7.03 3.85
CA ILE A 192 8.62 -6.99 4.66
C ILE A 192 8.31 -8.35 5.29
N PRO A 193 7.46 -8.39 6.34
CA PRO A 193 6.87 -9.61 6.89
C PRO A 193 5.92 -10.29 5.88
N PHE A 194 6.48 -10.96 4.87
CA PHE A 194 5.77 -11.48 3.70
C PHE A 194 4.51 -12.29 4.01
N LEU A 195 4.57 -13.21 4.97
CA LEU A 195 3.43 -14.07 5.31
C LEU A 195 2.33 -13.34 6.09
N ARG A 196 2.60 -12.15 6.66
CA ARG A 196 1.59 -11.32 7.34
C ARG A 196 0.48 -10.91 6.38
N VAL A 197 0.75 -10.84 5.07
CA VAL A 197 -0.25 -10.58 4.03
C VAL A 197 -1.40 -11.60 4.01
N LEU A 198 -1.17 -12.81 4.53
CA LEU A 198 -2.15 -13.89 4.59
C LEU A 198 -2.91 -13.93 5.92
N ALA A 199 -2.54 -13.10 6.90
CA ALA A 199 -3.19 -13.07 8.20
C ALA A 199 -4.36 -12.08 8.18
N GLU A 200 -5.50 -12.49 7.61
CA GLU A 200 -6.81 -11.85 7.77
C GLU A 200 -7.93 -12.91 7.82
#